data_AF-A0A644YG32-F1
#
_entry.id   AF-A0A644YG32-F1
#
_cell.length_a   1.000
_cell.length_b   1.000
_cell.length_c   1.000
_cell.angle_alpha   90.00
_cell.angle_beta   90.00
_cell.angle_gamma   90.00
#
_symmetry.space_group_name_H-M   'P 1'
#
loop_
_entity.id
_entity.type
_entity.pdbx_description
1 polymer ?
#
loop_
_entity_poly.entity_id
_entity_poly.type
_entity_poly.pdbx_seq_one_letter_code
_entity_poly.pdbx_strand_id
1 'polypeptide(L)'
;MTEHLYHYTTIETLERILSNRTIKFNSLDNLDDLDEGISQDATPYRRFIYISCWTADARESIPMWKSYATMDKGVRVKMRQYPFKLYDLRQLAGIVEGAETVGEESRYALKDLVTMF
;
A
#
# COMPACT_ATOMS: atom_id res chain seq x y z
N MET A 1 4.93 -6.84 -17.88
CA MET A 1 4.56 -6.05 -16.67
C MET A 1 3.11 -5.65 -16.81
N THR A 2 2.29 -5.82 -15.78
CA THR A 2 0.87 -5.48 -15.79
C THR A 2 0.69 -3.98 -15.62
N GLU A 3 -0.03 -3.33 -16.54
CA GLU A 3 -0.24 -1.87 -16.48
C GLU A 3 -1.21 -1.43 -15.37
N HIS A 4 -1.96 -2.37 -14.81
CA HIS A 4 -3.03 -2.11 -13.87
C HIS A 4 -2.92 -3.02 -12.64
N LEU A 5 -3.39 -2.48 -11.52
CA LEU A 5 -3.54 -3.15 -10.24
C LEU A 5 -5.01 -3.15 -9.83
N TYR A 6 -5.37 -4.09 -8.97
CA TYR A 6 -6.74 -4.32 -8.54
C TYR A 6 -6.85 -4.38 -7.02
N HIS A 7 -7.75 -3.57 -6.47
CA HIS A 7 -8.03 -3.52 -5.02
C HIS A 7 -9.42 -4.08 -4.74
N TYR A 8 -9.47 -5.10 -3.89
CA TYR A 8 -10.72 -5.64 -3.37
C TYR A 8 -11.13 -4.83 -2.15
N THR A 9 -12.37 -4.36 -2.11
CA THR A 9 -12.86 -3.56 -0.99
C THR A 9 -14.39 -3.64 -0.90
N THR A 10 -14.97 -3.02 0.12
CA THR A 10 -16.43 -2.95 0.26
C THR A 10 -17.00 -1.72 -0.45
N ILE A 11 -18.29 -1.76 -0.76
CA ILE A 11 -18.98 -0.63 -1.38
C ILE A 11 -18.95 0.64 -0.52
N GLU A 12 -18.99 0.50 0.81
CA GLU A 12 -18.89 1.62 1.76
C GLU A 12 -17.50 2.25 1.72
N THR A 13 -16.45 1.44 1.57
CA THR A 13 -15.08 1.97 1.41
C THR A 13 -14.92 2.68 0.08
N LEU A 14 -15.53 2.15 -1.00
CA LEU A 14 -15.55 2.83 -2.30
C LEU A 14 -16.26 4.19 -2.23
N GLU A 15 -17.40 4.28 -1.52
CA GLU A 15 -18.08 5.55 -1.28
C GLU A 15 -17.15 6.56 -0.60
N ARG A 16 -16.40 6.13 0.42
CA ARG A 16 -15.41 6.98 1.11
C ARG A 16 -14.26 7.40 0.21
N ILE A 17 -13.79 6.52 -0.67
CA ILE A 17 -12.74 6.85 -1.66
C ILE A 17 -13.26 7.91 -2.63
N LEU A 18 -14.49 7.76 -3.15
CA LEU A 18 -15.06 8.68 -4.14
C LEU A 18 -15.40 10.05 -3.54
N SER A 19 -15.98 10.08 -2.34
CA SER A 19 -16.33 11.31 -1.62
C SER A 19 -15.10 12.14 -1.24
N ASN A 20 -14.06 11.49 -0.72
CA ASN A 20 -12.84 12.18 -0.29
C ASN A 20 -11.81 12.33 -1.40
N ARG A 21 -11.94 11.56 -2.50
CA ARG A 21 -10.96 11.43 -3.59
C ARG A 21 -9.59 11.00 -3.08
N THR A 22 -9.56 10.16 -2.05
CA THR A 22 -8.33 9.67 -1.41
C THR A 22 -8.40 8.16 -1.21
N ILE A 23 -7.23 7.51 -1.25
CA ILE A 23 -7.08 6.10 -0.87
C ILE A 23 -6.46 6.11 0.53
N LYS A 24 -7.12 5.45 1.47
CA LYS A 24 -6.62 5.34 2.84
C LYS A 24 -5.57 4.23 2.89
N PHE A 25 -4.40 4.53 3.43
CA PHE A 25 -3.40 3.51 3.75
C PHE A 25 -3.62 3.00 5.17
N ASN A 26 -3.33 1.72 5.39
CA ASN A 26 -3.36 1.10 6.70
C ASN A 26 -1.93 0.94 7.21
N SER A 27 -1.74 0.96 8.53
CA SER A 27 -0.45 0.60 9.11
C SER A 27 -0.15 -0.86 8.77
N LEU A 28 1.10 -1.15 8.41
CA LEU A 28 1.58 -2.51 8.18
C LEU A 28 1.33 -3.41 9.40
N ASP A 29 1.27 -2.82 10.61
CA ASP A 29 0.94 -3.53 11.85
C ASP A 29 -0.45 -4.19 11.84
N ASN A 30 -1.38 -3.64 11.06
CA ASN A 30 -2.77 -4.05 11.02
C ASN A 30 -3.07 -5.04 9.88
N LEU A 31 -2.05 -5.61 9.24
CA LEU A 31 -2.23 -6.64 8.24
C LEU A 31 -2.18 -8.03 8.86
N ASP A 32 -2.92 -8.95 8.23
CA ASP A 32 -3.05 -10.35 8.65
C ASP A 32 -1.73 -11.12 8.55
N ASP A 33 -0.81 -10.67 7.70
CA ASP A 33 0.52 -11.25 7.58
C ASP A 33 1.50 -10.57 8.55
N LEU A 34 1.83 -11.29 9.62
CA LEU A 34 2.77 -10.84 10.65
C LEU A 34 4.21 -10.80 10.14
N ASP A 35 4.53 -11.53 9.07
CA ASP A 35 5.89 -11.59 8.51
C ASP A 35 6.18 -10.42 7.55
N GLU A 36 5.15 -9.69 7.09
CA GLU A 36 5.28 -8.62 6.09
C GLU A 36 5.99 -7.35 6.61
N GLY A 37 6.38 -7.30 7.89
CA GLY A 37 7.07 -6.17 8.52
C GLY A 37 8.27 -6.53 9.39
N ILE A 38 8.81 -7.74 9.26
CA ILE A 38 10.03 -8.16 9.96
C ILE A 38 11.23 -7.66 9.15
N SER A 39 11.82 -6.54 9.57
CA SER A 39 13.16 -6.18 9.15
C SER A 39 14.18 -7.08 9.86
N GLN A 40 15.28 -7.42 9.18
CA GLN A 40 16.41 -8.14 9.81
C GLN A 40 16.98 -7.38 11.03
N ASP A 41 16.80 -6.07 11.06
CA ASP A 41 17.11 -5.23 12.20
C ASP A 41 15.98 -5.23 13.22
N ALA A 42 16.31 -5.42 14.50
CA ALA A 42 15.39 -5.55 15.65
C ALA A 42 14.52 -4.30 15.95
N THR A 43 14.47 -3.32 15.05
CA THR A 43 13.66 -2.10 15.21
C THR A 43 12.33 -2.30 14.50
N PRO A 44 11.18 -2.16 15.18
CA PRO A 44 9.87 -2.34 14.55
C PRO A 44 9.54 -1.14 13.65
N TYR A 45 10.03 -1.13 12.41
CA TYR A 45 9.69 -0.10 11.43
C TYR A 45 8.26 -0.24 10.90
N ARG A 46 7.62 -1.39 11.15
CA ARG A 46 6.25 -1.74 10.75
C ARG A 46 5.21 -0.68 11.10
N ARG A 47 5.39 0.03 12.21
CA ARG A 47 4.49 1.08 12.72
C ARG A 47 4.56 2.41 11.95
N PHE A 48 5.67 2.64 11.25
CA PHE A 48 5.91 3.85 10.45
C PHE A 48 5.60 3.66 8.98
N ILE A 49 5.28 2.42 8.60
CA ILE A 49 4.98 2.03 7.24
C ILE A 49 3.47 1.94 7.07
N TYR A 50 2.97 2.65 6.07
CA TYR A 50 1.56 2.63 5.69
C TYR A 50 1.43 2.08 4.27
N ILE A 51 0.59 1.07 4.09
CA ILE A 51 0.39 0.44 2.79
C ILE A 51 -1.10 0.33 2.42
N SER A 52 -1.35 0.03 1.16
CA SER A 52 -2.67 -0.38 0.66
C SER A 52 -2.47 -1.63 -0.18
N CYS A 53 -3.33 -2.64 0.00
CA CYS A 53 -3.17 -3.93 -0.66
C CYS A 53 -3.75 -3.94 -2.08
N TRP A 54 -2.97 -4.37 -3.08
CA TRP A 54 -3.38 -4.42 -4.49
C TRP A 54 -2.76 -5.60 -5.24
N THR A 55 -3.59 -6.36 -5.94
CA THR A 55 -3.10 -7.47 -6.77
C THR A 55 -2.85 -7.06 -8.22
N ALA A 56 -1.81 -7.64 -8.83
CA ALA A 56 -1.56 -7.57 -10.27
C ALA A 56 -2.31 -8.66 -11.07
N ASP A 57 -2.84 -9.72 -10.43
CA ASP A 57 -3.58 -10.75 -11.16
C ASP A 57 -4.92 -10.17 -11.63
N ALA A 58 -5.14 -10.15 -12.95
CA ALA A 58 -6.40 -9.68 -13.53
C ALA A 58 -7.57 -10.61 -13.21
N ARG A 59 -7.30 -11.90 -12.96
CA ARG A 59 -8.34 -12.86 -12.56
C ARG A 59 -8.73 -12.62 -11.12
N GLU A 60 -10.01 -12.78 -10.87
CA GLU A 60 -10.58 -12.62 -9.54
C GLU A 60 -10.39 -13.87 -8.68
N SER A 61 -10.39 -13.66 -7.36
CA SER A 61 -10.11 -14.70 -6.37
C SER A 61 -11.17 -14.69 -5.27
N ILE A 62 -11.89 -15.81 -5.13
CA ILE A 62 -12.89 -15.99 -4.06
C ILE A 62 -12.27 -15.80 -2.66
N PRO A 63 -11.05 -16.33 -2.36
CA PRO A 63 -10.36 -16.00 -1.12
C PRO A 63 -10.19 -14.49 -0.87
N MET A 64 -9.78 -13.73 -1.89
CA MET A 64 -9.59 -12.28 -1.76
C MET A 64 -10.91 -11.56 -1.45
N TRP A 65 -12.01 -11.99 -2.09
CA TRP A 65 -13.35 -11.47 -1.80
C TRP A 65 -13.79 -11.72 -0.37
N LYS A 66 -13.40 -12.86 0.23
CA LYS A 66 -13.73 -13.19 1.63
C LYS A 66 -12.89 -12.42 2.64
N SER A 67 -11.62 -12.16 2.34
CA SER A 67 -10.69 -11.52 3.27
C SER A 67 -10.75 -10.00 3.24
N TYR A 68 -10.88 -9.39 2.06
CA TYR A 68 -10.73 -7.95 1.89
C TYR A 68 -12.03 -7.21 1.56
N ALA A 69 -13.11 -7.95 1.32
CA ALA A 69 -14.40 -7.41 0.96
C ALA A 69 -15.52 -8.25 1.60
N THR A 70 -16.75 -8.00 1.17
CA THR A 70 -17.93 -8.81 1.51
C THR A 70 -18.39 -9.59 0.28
N MET A 71 -18.75 -10.86 0.46
CA MET A 71 -19.16 -11.72 -0.66
C MET A 71 -20.43 -11.21 -1.37
N ASP A 72 -21.27 -10.43 -0.70
CA ASP A 72 -22.53 -9.89 -1.19
C ASP A 72 -22.44 -8.41 -1.62
N LYS A 73 -21.49 -7.64 -1.09
CA LYS A 73 -21.36 -6.18 -1.32
C LYS A 73 -19.94 -5.71 -1.61
N GLY A 74 -19.09 -6.63 -2.03
CA GLY A 74 -17.73 -6.36 -2.44
C GLY A 74 -17.67 -5.67 -3.81
N VAL A 75 -16.68 -4.80 -3.96
CA VAL A 75 -16.30 -4.19 -5.24
C VAL A 75 -14.81 -4.35 -5.48
N ARG A 76 -14.42 -4.37 -6.76
CA ARG A 76 -13.02 -4.47 -7.17
C ARG A 76 -12.64 -3.26 -8.02
N VAL A 77 -11.75 -2.45 -7.50
CA VAL A 77 -11.31 -1.21 -8.14
C VAL A 77 -10.09 -1.51 -8.99
N LYS A 78 -10.15 -1.22 -10.30
CA LYS A 78 -9.02 -1.28 -11.23
C LYS A 78 -8.37 0.09 -11.35
N MET A 79 -7.06 0.18 -11.14
CA MET A 79 -6.30 1.42 -11.29
C MET A 79 -4.98 1.17 -12.02
N ARG A 80 -4.42 2.20 -12.66
CA ARG A 80 -3.08 2.11 -13.27
C ARG A 80 -2.02 1.93 -12.18
N GLN A 81 -0.99 1.13 -12.48
CA GLN A 81 0.16 0.95 -11.60
C GLN A 81 0.83 2.31 -11.29
N TYR A 82 1.21 2.50 -10.02
CA TYR A 82 1.83 3.73 -9.49
C TYR A 82 1.01 5.01 -9.73
N PRO A 83 -0.23 5.11 -9.20
CA PRO A 83 -1.08 6.27 -9.40
C PRO A 83 -0.63 7.49 -8.57
N PHE A 84 0.31 7.31 -7.64
CA PHE A 84 0.77 8.34 -6.72
C PHE A 84 2.07 9.00 -7.18
N LYS A 85 2.19 10.30 -6.89
CA LYS A 85 3.45 11.04 -7.09
C LYS A 85 4.47 10.56 -6.07
N LEU A 86 5.64 10.16 -6.54
CA LEU A 86 6.78 9.87 -5.68
C LEU A 86 7.51 11.17 -5.36
N TYR A 87 7.77 11.39 -4.07
CA TYR A 87 8.58 12.51 -3.61
C TYR A 87 9.94 12.00 -3.16
N ASP A 88 11.00 12.63 -3.62
CA ASP A 88 12.34 12.34 -3.13
C ASP A 88 12.51 13.03 -1.76
N LEU A 89 12.65 12.24 -0.71
CA LEU A 89 12.80 12.75 0.66
C LEU A 89 14.00 13.70 0.79
N ARG A 90 15.03 13.55 -0.05
CA ARG A 90 16.20 14.45 -0.07
C ARG A 90 15.84 15.86 -0.53
N GLN A 91 14.78 16.00 -1.34
CA GLN A 91 14.26 17.31 -1.73
C GLN A 91 13.39 17.95 -0.64
N LEU A 92 13.00 17.17 0.38
CA LEU A 92 12.24 17.62 1.55
C LEU A 92 13.13 17.83 2.79
N ALA A 93 14.44 17.58 2.69
CA ALA A 93 15.41 17.68 3.79
C ALA A 93 15.52 19.09 4.40
N GLY A 94 14.98 20.13 3.75
CA GLY A 94 14.86 21.48 4.32
C GLY A 94 13.65 21.67 5.27
N ILE A 95 12.81 20.65 5.45
CA ILE A 95 11.55 20.72 6.23
C ILE A 95 11.64 19.88 7.53
N VAL A 96 12.52 18.88 7.58
CA VAL A 96 12.64 17.96 8.72
C VAL A 96 14.07 18.05 9.28
N GLU A 97 14.23 18.72 10.42
CA GLU A 97 15.48 18.67 11.18
C GLU A 97 15.75 17.21 11.61
N GLY A 98 16.90 16.66 11.18
CA GLY A 98 17.40 15.35 11.65
C GLY A 98 17.24 14.16 10.71
N ALA A 99 16.77 14.34 9.46
CA ALA A 99 16.72 13.25 8.48
C ALA A 99 18.10 13.02 7.84
N GLU A 100 18.94 12.18 8.45
CA GLU A 100 20.15 11.67 7.79
C GLU A 100 19.78 10.81 6.57
N THR A 101 20.44 11.05 5.45
CA THR A 101 20.15 10.41 4.18
C THR A 101 20.58 8.95 4.19
N VAL A 102 19.63 8.03 4.33
CA VAL A 102 19.86 6.60 4.11
C VAL A 102 20.02 6.34 2.61
N GLY A 103 21.04 5.55 2.25
CA GLY A 103 21.61 5.41 0.90
C GLY A 103 20.68 4.81 -0.17
N GLU A 104 21.22 4.67 -1.38
CA GLU A 104 20.49 4.33 -2.63
C GLU A 104 19.64 3.04 -2.57
N GLU A 105 19.90 2.13 -1.62
CA GLU A 105 19.12 0.90 -1.43
C GLU A 105 17.65 1.16 -1.02
N SER A 106 17.37 2.25 -0.31
CA SER A 106 16.00 2.58 0.13
C SER A 106 15.04 2.89 -1.03
N ARG A 107 15.56 3.23 -2.22
CA ARG A 107 14.75 3.47 -3.42
C ARG A 107 14.10 2.20 -3.97
N TYR A 108 14.75 1.05 -3.79
CA TYR A 108 14.15 -0.25 -4.15
C TYR A 108 13.11 -0.65 -3.12
N ALA A 109 13.44 -0.54 -1.82
CA ALA A 109 12.53 -0.84 -0.72
C ALA A 109 11.21 -0.05 -0.79
N LEU A 110 11.23 1.24 -1.14
CA LEU A 110 10.00 2.04 -1.29
C LEU A 110 9.14 1.65 -2.50
N LYS A 111 9.77 1.22 -3.61
CA LYS A 111 9.01 0.71 -4.77
C LYS A 111 8.37 -0.63 -4.46
N ASP A 112 9.08 -1.48 -3.72
CA ASP A 112 8.60 -2.78 -3.28
C ASP A 112 7.49 -2.63 -2.22
N LEU A 113 7.59 -1.64 -1.34
CA LEU A 113 6.56 -1.26 -0.36
C LEU A 113 5.25 -0.76 -0.97
N VAL A 114 5.33 -0.05 -2.10
CA VAL A 114 4.14 0.37 -2.87
C VAL A 114 3.55 -0.81 -3.67
N THR A 115 4.27 -1.94 -3.76
CA THR A 115 3.89 -3.12 -4.54
C THR A 115 3.71 -4.39 -3.70
N MET A 116 3.54 -4.29 -2.37
CA MET A 116 3.21 -5.44 -1.53
C MET A 116 1.69 -5.72 -1.54
N PHE A 117 1.37 -6.82 -2.26
CA PHE A 117 0.16 -7.67 -2.40
C PHE A 117 -1.26 -7.09 -2.34
#